data_AF-A0A8J8ARH2-F1
#
_entry.id   AF-A0A8J8ARH2-F1
#
_cell.length_a   1.000
_cell.length_b   1.000
_cell.length_c   1.000
_cell.angle_alpha   90.00
_cell.angle_beta   90.00
_cell.angle_gamma   90.00
#
_symmetry.space_group_name_H-M   'P 1'
#
loop_
_entity.id
_entity.type
_entity.pdbx_description
1 polymer ?
#
loop_
_entity_poly.entity_id
_entity_poly.type
_entity_poly.pdbx_seq_one_letter_code
_entity_poly.pdbx_strand_id
1 'polypeptide(L)'
;AGKNEYYDLSIIPVQAGPVEGNVVFTFENAAGEETRIERPFSFTAQEMPAVEVPDGGEMPAEGAGSPYTRYIIGAAVVAAIAAFVIFKKRRKKKMDDSLDIEI
;
A
#
# COMPACT_ATOMS: atom_id res chain seq x y z
N ALA A 1 -28.05 24.11 26.88
CA ALA A 1 -27.66 22.77 26.39
C ALA A 1 -26.23 22.52 26.88
N GLY A 2 -26.00 21.43 27.61
CA GLY A 2 -24.65 21.09 28.10
C GLY A 2 -23.81 20.51 26.96
N LYS A 3 -22.70 21.17 26.60
CA LYS A 3 -21.69 20.59 25.72
C LYS A 3 -20.92 19.57 26.54
N ASN A 4 -21.18 18.28 26.31
CA ASN A 4 -20.24 17.25 26.76
C ASN A 4 -19.02 17.33 25.84
N GLU A 5 -17.89 17.76 26.39
CA GLU A 5 -16.61 17.77 25.70
C GLU A 5 -15.87 16.47 26.05
N TYR A 6 -15.46 15.74 25.02
CA TYR A 6 -14.75 14.46 25.13
C TYR A 6 -13.34 14.63 24.58
N TYR A 7 -12.37 14.14 25.33
CA TYR A 7 -10.95 14.16 24.96
C TYR A 7 -10.41 12.74 25.01
N ASP A 8 -9.70 12.36 23.96
CA ASP A 8 -9.01 11.08 23.84
C ASP A 8 -7.49 11.32 23.84
N LEU A 9 -6.76 10.62 24.69
CA LEU A 9 -5.33 10.78 24.92
C LEU A 9 -4.65 9.42 24.76
N SER A 10 -3.68 9.35 23.86
CA SER A 10 -2.84 8.15 23.69
C SER A 10 -1.50 8.36 24.38
N ILE A 11 -1.17 7.47 25.32
CA ILE A 11 0.09 7.48 26.07
C ILE A 11 0.86 6.22 25.71
N ILE A 12 2.07 6.39 25.15
CA ILE A 12 2.97 5.27 24.80
C ILE A 12 4.16 5.32 25.77
N PRO A 13 4.23 4.41 26.76
CA PRO A 13 5.34 4.37 27.71
C PRO A 13 6.64 3.90 27.03
N VAL A 14 7.77 4.49 27.43
CA VAL A 14 9.11 4.15 26.90
C VAL A 14 9.82 3.03 27.68
N GLN A 15 9.34 2.72 28.87
CA GLN A 15 9.87 1.67 29.76
C GLN A 15 8.71 0.92 30.41
N ALA A 16 8.93 -0.35 30.73
CA ALA A 16 7.97 -1.12 31.52
C ALA A 16 7.97 -0.67 32.99
N GLY A 17 6.85 -0.90 33.67
CA GLY A 17 6.65 -0.52 35.07
C GLY A 17 5.39 0.31 35.32
N PRO A 18 5.19 0.78 36.56
CA PRO A 18 4.07 1.63 36.93
C PRO A 18 4.22 3.02 36.29
N VAL A 19 3.14 3.51 35.70
CA VAL A 19 3.02 4.84 35.12
C VAL A 19 1.92 5.58 35.88
N GLU A 20 2.26 6.72 36.46
CA GLU A 20 1.36 7.59 37.21
C GLU A 20 1.48 9.03 36.72
N GLY A 21 0.37 9.75 36.66
CA GLY A 21 0.37 11.14 36.23
C GLY A 21 -0.98 11.82 36.41
N ASN A 22 -1.04 13.10 36.02
CA ASN A 22 -2.26 13.90 36.07
C ASN A 22 -2.53 14.52 34.69
N VAL A 23 -3.76 14.39 34.21
CA VAL A 23 -4.28 15.22 33.13
C VAL A 23 -4.79 16.52 33.75
N VAL A 24 -4.15 17.64 33.41
CA VAL A 24 -4.48 18.96 33.95
C VAL A 24 -5.25 19.77 32.90
N PHE A 25 -6.52 20.03 33.18
CA PHE A 25 -7.35 20.92 32.38
C PHE A 25 -7.35 22.31 33.01
N THR A 26 -6.96 23.32 32.24
CA THR A 26 -7.02 24.73 32.67
C THR A 26 -7.94 25.48 31.72
N PHE A 27 -8.96 26.15 32.25
CA PHE A 27 -9.97 26.87 31.45
C PHE A 27 -10.52 28.08 32.21
N GLU A 28 -11.01 29.06 31.47
CA GLU A 28 -11.67 30.24 32.03
C GLU A 28 -13.18 29.95 32.20
N ASN A 29 -13.72 30.23 33.39
CA ASN A 29 -15.14 30.03 33.67
C ASN A 29 -15.99 31.22 33.17
N ALA A 30 -17.32 31.14 33.29
CA ALA A 30 -18.22 32.21 32.85
C ALA A 30 -18.05 33.55 33.59
N ALA A 31 -17.33 33.55 34.73
CA ALA A 31 -17.00 34.75 35.49
C ALA A 31 -15.63 35.34 35.13
N GLY A 32 -14.90 34.73 34.18
CA GLY A 32 -13.57 35.17 33.77
C GLY A 32 -12.44 34.65 34.68
N GLU A 33 -12.72 33.68 35.55
CA GLU A 33 -11.72 33.13 36.47
C GLU A 33 -11.09 31.85 35.91
N GLU A 34 -9.78 31.73 36.07
CA GLU A 34 -9.03 30.53 35.70
C GLU A 34 -9.38 29.38 36.66
N THR A 35 -9.88 28.28 36.10
CA THR A 35 -10.23 27.05 36.79
C THR A 35 -9.28 25.94 36.34
N ARG A 36 -8.75 25.20 37.32
CA ARG A 36 -7.87 24.04 37.10
C ARG A 36 -8.52 22.77 37.61
N ILE A 37 -8.63 21.74 36.76
CA ILE A 37 -9.09 20.41 37.11
C ILE A 37 -7.96 19.41 36.88
N GLU A 38 -7.63 18.64 37.90
CA GLU A 38 -6.63 17.57 37.82
C GLU A 38 -7.34 16.21 37.82
N ARG A 39 -6.99 15.38 36.83
CA ARG A 39 -7.48 14.00 36.72
C ARG A 39 -6.29 13.05 36.84
N PRO A 40 -6.10 12.39 37.99
CA PRO A 40 -5.04 11.40 38.12
C PRO A 40 -5.34 10.19 37.24
N PHE A 41 -4.28 9.60 36.70
CA PHE A 41 -4.33 8.32 36.03
C PHE A 41 -3.16 7.45 36.47
N SER A 42 -3.37 6.15 36.47
CA SER A 42 -2.34 5.17 36.76
C SER A 42 -2.55 3.91 35.91
N PHE A 43 -1.49 3.38 35.31
CA PHE A 43 -1.51 2.10 34.62
C PHE A 43 -0.13 1.43 34.70
N THR A 44 -0.07 0.14 34.42
CA THR A 44 1.21 -0.59 34.37
C THR A 44 1.58 -0.83 32.92
N ALA A 45 2.71 -0.28 32.49
CA ALA A 45 3.34 -0.60 31.23
C ALA A 45 4.01 -1.97 31.32
N GLN A 46 3.74 -2.84 30.35
CA GLN A 46 4.35 -4.15 30.24
C GLN A 46 5.29 -4.19 29.05
N GLU A 47 6.38 -4.95 29.15
CA GLU A 47 7.22 -5.22 28.00
C GLU A 47 6.40 -5.96 26.94
N MET A 48 6.56 -5.58 25.67
CA MET A 48 6.00 -6.37 24.60
C MET A 48 6.67 -7.74 24.65
N PRO A 49 5.90 -8.84 24.76
CA PRO A 49 6.48 -10.16 24.71
C PRO A 49 7.24 -10.30 23.39
N ALA A 50 8.44 -10.88 23.47
CA ALA A 50 9.16 -11.26 22.27
C ALA A 50 8.26 -12.24 21.51
N VAL A 51 7.73 -11.79 20.37
CA VAL A 51 7.08 -12.70 19.43
C VAL A 51 8.22 -13.51 18.83
N GLU A 52 8.30 -14.79 19.20
CA GLU A 52 9.08 -15.76 18.47
C GLU A 52 8.51 -15.80 17.06
N VAL A 53 9.10 -15.03 16.16
CA VAL A 53 8.83 -15.14 14.74
C VAL A 53 9.36 -16.54 14.38
N PRO A 54 8.51 -17.48 13.95
CA PRO A 54 8.98 -18.77 13.49
C PRO A 54 10.05 -18.50 12.43
N ASP A 55 11.24 -19.08 12.63
CA ASP A 55 12.37 -18.95 11.71
C ASP A 55 11.83 -19.07 10.30
N GLY A 56 11.98 -18.00 9.52
CA GLY A 56 11.17 -17.69 8.36
C GLY A 56 11.15 -18.89 7.43
N GLY A 57 10.08 -19.69 7.51
CA GLY A 57 9.87 -20.80 6.60
C GLY A 57 10.00 -20.24 5.20
N GLU A 58 10.84 -20.88 4.39
CA GLU A 58 11.08 -20.48 3.01
C GLU A 58 9.72 -20.22 2.35
N MET A 59 9.41 -18.94 2.13
CA MET A 59 8.24 -18.58 1.34
C MET A 59 8.46 -19.29 0.00
N PRO A 60 7.59 -20.25 -0.39
CA PRO A 60 7.74 -20.89 -1.68
C PRO A 60 7.75 -19.76 -2.70
N ALA A 61 8.82 -19.67 -3.48
CA ALA A 61 8.97 -18.62 -4.47
C ALA A 61 7.74 -18.67 -5.41
N GLU A 62 6.79 -17.78 -5.19
CA GLU A 62 5.66 -17.60 -6.09
C GLU A 62 6.25 -17.10 -7.41
N GLY A 63 6.20 -17.97 -8.42
CA GLY A 63 6.54 -17.60 -9.78
C GLY A 63 7.92 -18.04 -10.25
N ALA A 64 8.29 -19.31 -10.08
CA ALA A 64 9.10 -19.96 -11.10
C ALA A 64 8.24 -20.13 -12.37
N GLY A 65 8.08 -19.04 -13.13
CA GLY A 65 7.44 -19.10 -14.45
C GLY A 65 8.11 -20.21 -15.27
N SER A 66 7.30 -21.02 -15.95
CA SER A 66 7.78 -22.15 -16.77
C SER A 66 9.01 -21.72 -17.61
N PRO A 67 10.08 -22.54 -17.69
CA PRO A 67 11.27 -22.20 -18.47
C PRO A 67 10.95 -21.96 -19.95
N TYR A 68 9.75 -22.35 -20.39
CA TYR A 68 9.24 -22.18 -21.74
C TYR A 68 8.65 -20.80 -22.03
N THR A 69 8.33 -19.99 -21.02
CA THR A 69 7.68 -18.67 -21.20
C THR A 69 8.49 -17.75 -22.11
N ARG A 70 9.82 -17.75 -21.99
CA ARG A 70 10.70 -16.94 -22.87
C ARG A 70 10.64 -17.37 -24.34
N TYR A 71 10.51 -18.67 -24.60
CA TYR A 71 10.43 -19.19 -25.96
C TYR A 71 9.06 -18.92 -26.58
N ILE A 72 7.99 -19.01 -25.80
CA ILE A 72 6.63 -18.70 -26.24
C ILE A 72 6.51 -17.22 -26.61
N ILE A 73 7.00 -16.32 -25.74
CA ILE A 73 7.01 -14.87 -26.03
C ILE A 73 7.85 -14.57 -27.27
N GLY A 74 9.04 -15.16 -27.37
CA GLY A 74 9.91 -15.01 -28.55
C GLY A 74 9.22 -15.47 -29.84
N ALA A 75 8.60 -16.65 -29.83
CA ALA A 75 7.89 -17.18 -30.99
C ALA A 75 6.69 -16.30 -31.40
N ALA A 76 5.93 -15.78 -30.43
CA ALA A 76 4.80 -14.89 -30.68
C ALA A 76 5.23 -13.58 -31.37
N VAL A 77 6.33 -12.97 -30.91
CA VAL A 77 6.87 -11.74 -31.52
C VAL A 77 7.32 -11.98 -32.96
N VAL A 78 8.04 -13.07 -33.21
CA VAL A 78 8.50 -13.41 -34.58
C VAL A 78 7.31 -13.66 -35.51
N ALA A 79 6.28 -14.37 -35.04
CA ALA A 79 5.06 -14.62 -35.81
C ALA A 79 4.31 -13.32 -36.14
N ALA A 80 4.21 -12.39 -35.17
CA ALA A 80 3.58 -11.09 -35.38
C ALA A 80 4.32 -10.23 -36.42
N ILE A 81 5.66 -10.20 -36.36
CA ILE A 81 6.48 -9.49 -37.34
C ILE A 81 6.32 -10.09 -38.74
N ALA A 82 6.38 -11.42 -38.86
CA ALA A 82 6.19 -12.11 -40.13
C ALA A 82 4.81 -11.82 -40.74
N ALA A 83 3.75 -11.91 -39.93
CA ALA A 83 2.40 -11.58 -40.34
C ALA A 83 2.27 -10.12 -40.81
N PHE A 84 2.88 -9.17 -40.09
CA PHE A 84 2.88 -7.76 -40.45
C PHE A 84 3.58 -7.49 -41.79
N VAL A 85 4.75 -8.10 -42.02
CA VAL A 85 5.49 -7.96 -43.29
C VAL A 85 4.68 -8.55 -44.45
N ILE A 86 4.08 -9.73 -44.28
CA ILE A 86 3.22 -10.35 -45.30
C ILE A 86 2.01 -9.46 -45.59
N PHE A 87 1.35 -8.92 -44.56
CA PHE A 87 0.22 -8.02 -44.72
C PHE A 87 0.60 -6.75 -45.51
N LYS A 88 1.72 -6.11 -45.15
CA LYS A 88 2.23 -4.92 -45.85
C LYS A 88 2.58 -5.25 -47.31
N LYS A 89 3.22 -6.39 -47.57
CA LYS A 89 3.60 -6.81 -48.93
C LYS A 89 2.37 -7.14 -49.79
N ARG A 90 1.34 -7.78 -49.21
CA ARG A 90 0.07 -8.04 -49.89
C ARG A 90 -0.73 -6.77 -50.17
N ARG A 91 -0.75 -5.80 -49.25
CA ARG A 91 -1.38 -4.49 -49.47
C ARG A 91 -0.75 -3.73 -50.64
N LYS A 92 0.59 -3.75 -50.76
CA LYS A 92 1.30 -3.11 -51.88
C LYS A 92 0.99 -3.76 -53.22
N LYS A 93 0.96 -5.10 -53.29
CA LYS A 93 0.61 -5.80 -54.53
C LYS A 93 -0.81 -5.51 -55.02
N LYS A 94 -1.78 -5.35 -54.11
CA LYS A 94 -3.15 -4.97 -54.47
C LYS A 94 -3.28 -3.53 -54.98
N MET A 95 -2.27 -2.68 -54.76
CA MET A 95 -2.24 -1.31 -55.27
C MET A 95 -1.55 -1.25 -56.65
N ASP A 96 -0.55 -2.11 -56.91
CA ASP A 96 0.05 -2.26 -58.25
C ASP A 96 -0.89 -2.99 -59.23
N ASP A 97 -1.55 -4.09 -58.83
CA ASP A 97 -2.48 -4.83 -59.72
C ASP A 97 -3.70 -3.98 -60.15
N SER A 98 -4.02 -2.91 -59.42
CA SER A 98 -5.08 -1.95 -59.81
C SER A 98 -4.58 -0.81 -60.70
N LEU A 99 -3.27 -0.67 -60.90
CA LEU A 99 -2.66 0.36 -61.75
C LEU A 99 -2.24 -0.18 -63.13
N ASP A 100 -2.19 -1.50 -63.32
CA ASP A 100 -1.84 -2.16 -64.58
C ASP A 100 -3.06 -2.49 -65.48
N ILE A 101 -4.27 -2.06 -65.11
CA ILE A 101 -5.47 -2.11 -65.99
C ILE A 101 -5.81 -0.69 -66.46
N GLU A 102 -4.89 -0.02 -67.15
CA GLU A 102 -5.22 1.09 -68.06
C GLU A 102 -4.02 1.42 -68.96
N ILE A 103 -3.80 0.64 -70.04
CA ILE A 103 -3.37 1.11 -71.38
C ILE A 103 -3.97 0.16 -72.42
#